data_AF-A0A420XXM2-F1
#
_entry.id   AF-A0A420XXM2-F1
#
_cell.length_a   1.000
_cell.length_b   1.000
_cell.length_c   1.000
_cell.angle_alpha   90.00
_cell.angle_beta   90.00
_cell.angle_gamma   90.00
#
_symmetry.space_group_name_H-M   'P 1'
#
loop_
_entity.id
_entity.type
_entity.pdbx_description
1 polymer ?
#
loop_
_entity_poly.entity_id
_entity_poly.type
_entity_poly.pdbx_seq_one_letter_code
_entity_poly.pdbx_strand_id
1 'polypeptide(L)'
;MPTKSGPALLKVANPDGSTDNIVFDVHKYLDSDNSGTHTECVTDNISTAFSPLADWLRTNKRQALNSETGGGNTASCQKYLCQQIDFLNKNSDVFLGYIGWSAGAFSPQTYELSEVPTKNGNSWQDSSLVKACFKKTA
;
A
#
# COMPACT_ATOMS: atom_id res chain seq x y z
N MET A 1 -10.45 8.11 5.19
CA MET A 1 -9.78 8.58 6.42
C MET A 1 -10.06 10.06 6.74
N PRO A 2 -9.88 11.03 5.80
CA PRO A 2 -9.99 12.47 6.09
C PRO A 2 -11.31 12.95 6.72
N THR A 3 -12.43 12.26 6.45
CA THR A 3 -13.78 12.60 6.94
C THR A 3 -14.36 11.59 7.93
N LYS A 4 -13.59 10.56 8.32
CA LYS A 4 -14.04 9.47 9.21
C LYS A 4 -13.18 9.43 10.47
N SER A 5 -12.35 8.40 10.63
CA SER A 5 -11.51 8.22 11.82
C SER A 5 -10.37 9.24 11.93
N GLY A 6 -9.97 9.88 10.83
CA GLY A 6 -8.84 10.83 10.79
C GLY A 6 -8.96 11.96 11.83
N PRO A 7 -10.04 12.77 11.82
CA PRO A 7 -10.27 13.83 12.81
C PRO A 7 -10.27 13.38 14.27
N ALA A 8 -10.69 12.14 14.56
CA ALA A 8 -10.64 11.59 15.91
C ALA A 8 -9.21 11.21 16.31
N LEU A 9 -8.52 10.47 15.45
CA LEU A 9 -7.14 10.01 15.66
C LEU A 9 -6.11 11.15 15.62
N LEU A 10 -6.43 12.28 14.99
CA LEU A 10 -5.59 13.48 14.98
C LEU A 10 -5.32 14.03 16.39
N LYS A 11 -6.21 13.74 17.35
CA LYS A 11 -6.12 14.19 18.74
C LYS A 11 -5.21 13.32 19.61
N VAL A 12 -4.76 12.16 19.10
CA VAL A 12 -3.83 11.29 19.83
C VAL A 12 -2.46 11.97 19.89
N ALA A 13 -1.93 12.12 21.09
CA ALA A 13 -0.65 12.76 21.36
C ALA A 13 0.17 11.94 22.37
N ASN A 14 1.48 12.13 22.33
CA ASN A 14 2.41 11.65 23.35
C ASN A 14 2.12 12.32 24.71
N PRO A 15 2.65 11.80 25.83
CA PRO A 15 2.45 12.39 27.15
C PRO A 15 2.92 13.85 27.27
N ASP A 16 3.86 14.29 26.43
CA ASP A 16 4.36 15.67 26.37
C ASP A 16 3.52 16.59 25.46
N GLY A 17 2.44 16.07 24.87
CA GLY A 17 1.56 16.79 23.94
C GLY A 17 2.04 16.83 22.49
N SER A 18 3.22 16.27 22.18
CA SER A 18 3.71 16.15 20.80
C SER A 18 2.97 15.07 20.01
N THR A 19 3.17 15.05 18.70
CA THR A 19 2.75 13.94 17.83
C THR A 19 3.94 13.26 17.16
N ASP A 20 5.13 13.47 17.72
CA ASP A 20 6.39 12.98 17.18
C ASP A 20 6.34 11.45 17.08
N ASN A 21 6.71 10.94 15.90
CA ASN A 21 6.68 9.52 15.54
C ASN A 21 5.31 8.82 15.62
N ILE A 22 4.21 9.57 15.77
CA ILE A 22 2.85 9.01 15.62
C ILE A 22 2.42 9.12 14.16
N VAL A 23 2.39 7.98 13.47
CA VAL A 23 2.07 7.88 12.04
C VAL A 23 0.67 7.27 11.88
N PHE A 24 -0.10 7.75 10.91
CA PHE A 24 -1.37 7.11 10.57
C PHE A 24 -1.12 5.80 9.82
N ASP A 25 -1.75 4.74 10.28
CA ASP A 25 -1.76 3.47 9.57
C ASP A 25 -3.00 3.39 8.67
N VAL A 26 -2.81 3.09 7.38
CA VAL A 26 -3.88 2.91 6.40
C VAL A 26 -3.63 1.67 5.56
N HIS A 27 -4.71 1.01 5.13
CA HIS A 27 -4.66 -0.14 4.24
C HIS A 27 -5.50 0.20 3.00
N LYS A 28 -5.09 -0.29 1.82
CA LYS A 28 -5.88 -0.10 0.60
C LYS A 28 -5.61 -1.17 -0.45
N TYR A 29 -6.65 -1.91 -0.81
CA TYR A 29 -6.65 -2.85 -1.94
C TYR A 29 -7.24 -2.23 -3.21
N LEU A 30 -6.98 -2.89 -4.34
CA LEU A 30 -7.24 -2.39 -5.69
C LEU A 30 -8.39 -3.12 -6.40
N ASP A 31 -8.97 -4.12 -5.74
CA ASP A 31 -10.16 -4.83 -6.20
C ASP A 31 -11.44 -4.03 -5.95
N SER A 32 -12.54 -4.48 -6.55
CA SER A 32 -13.78 -3.70 -6.68
C SER A 32 -14.45 -3.31 -5.36
N ASP A 33 -14.21 -4.08 -4.30
CA ASP A 33 -14.78 -3.87 -2.98
C ASP A 33 -13.71 -3.57 -1.91
N ASN A 34 -12.45 -3.36 -2.32
CA ASN A 34 -11.32 -3.06 -1.44
C ASN A 34 -11.08 -4.14 -0.36
N SER A 35 -11.46 -5.39 -0.64
CA SER A 35 -11.32 -6.51 0.30
C SER A 35 -9.96 -7.21 0.20
N GLY A 36 -9.30 -7.12 -0.96
CA GLY A 36 -8.08 -7.87 -1.22
C GLY A 36 -8.34 -9.38 -1.39
N THR A 37 -9.53 -9.77 -1.84
CA THR A 37 -9.89 -11.18 -2.07
C THR A 37 -10.07 -11.54 -3.54
N HIS A 38 -9.88 -10.58 -4.45
CA HIS A 38 -10.00 -10.79 -5.89
C HIS A 38 -8.65 -10.64 -6.60
N THR A 39 -8.44 -11.44 -7.64
CA THR A 39 -7.17 -11.44 -8.39
C THR A 39 -7.03 -10.27 -9.37
N GLU A 40 -8.14 -9.65 -9.78
CA GLU A 40 -8.13 -8.54 -10.73
C GLU A 40 -8.25 -7.19 -10.03
N CYS A 41 -7.46 -6.23 -10.50
CA CYS A 41 -7.47 -4.86 -9.99
C CYS A 41 -8.26 -3.95 -10.93
N VAL A 42 -9.04 -3.04 -10.36
CA VAL A 42 -9.92 -2.14 -11.11
C VAL A 42 -9.61 -0.66 -10.90
N THR A 43 -8.69 -0.31 -9.99
CA THR A 43 -8.35 1.07 -9.65
C THR A 43 -6.95 1.23 -9.08
N ASP A 44 -6.35 2.40 -9.27
CA ASP A 44 -5.08 2.82 -8.63
C ASP A 44 -5.28 3.47 -7.24
N ASN A 45 -6.54 3.77 -6.86
CA ASN A 45 -6.94 4.48 -5.64
C ASN A 45 -6.44 5.93 -5.51
N ILE A 46 -5.89 6.53 -6.56
CA ILE A 46 -5.27 7.86 -6.47
C ILE A 46 -6.33 8.93 -6.23
N SER A 47 -7.32 9.05 -7.13
CA SER A 47 -8.34 10.11 -7.05
C SER A 47 -9.30 9.94 -5.88
N THR A 48 -9.55 8.69 -5.47
CA THR A 48 -10.57 8.35 -4.47
C THR A 48 -10.01 8.24 -3.05
N ALA A 49 -8.71 7.98 -2.89
CA ALA A 49 -8.11 7.78 -1.57
C ALA A 49 -6.81 8.55 -1.37
N PHE A 50 -5.78 8.29 -2.18
CA PHE A 50 -4.42 8.76 -1.86
C PHE A 50 -4.21 10.26 -2.12
N SER A 51 -4.81 10.85 -3.15
CA SER A 51 -4.72 12.30 -3.37
C SER A 51 -5.45 13.09 -2.27
N PRO A 52 -6.72 12.80 -1.93
CA PRO A 52 -7.38 13.48 -0.81
C PRO A 52 -6.68 13.26 0.53
N LEU A 53 -6.09 12.07 0.73
CA LEU A 53 -5.34 11.76 1.94
C LEU A 53 -4.04 12.57 2.01
N ALA A 54 -3.29 12.68 0.91
CA ALA A 54 -2.06 13.46 0.86
C ALA A 54 -2.31 14.93 1.23
N ASP A 55 -3.35 15.54 0.65
CA ASP A 55 -3.73 16.93 0.95
C ASP A 55 -4.11 17.12 2.42
N TRP A 56 -4.85 16.17 2.99
CA TRP A 56 -5.24 16.19 4.39
C TRP A 56 -4.02 16.03 5.31
N LEU A 57 -3.13 15.08 5.02
CA LEU A 57 -1.91 14.85 5.79
C LEU A 57 -1.01 16.09 5.79
N ARG A 58 -0.81 16.73 4.62
CA ARG A 58 -0.03 17.97 4.51
C ARG A 58 -0.63 19.10 5.33
N THR A 59 -1.94 19.31 5.20
CA THR A 59 -2.67 20.34 5.94
C THR A 59 -2.50 20.17 7.45
N ASN A 60 -2.51 18.94 7.92
CA ASN A 60 -2.41 18.62 9.34
C ASN A 60 -0.98 18.40 9.83
N LYS A 61 0.04 18.51 8.95
CA LYS A 61 1.45 18.22 9.25
C LYS A 61 1.66 16.82 9.84
N ARG A 62 1.02 15.82 9.24
CA ARG A 62 1.09 14.42 9.65
C ARG A 62 1.54 13.54 8.50
N GLN A 63 1.94 12.31 8.83
CA GLN A 63 2.37 11.31 7.86
C GLN A 63 1.55 10.04 8.00
N ALA A 64 1.54 9.22 6.95
CA ALA A 64 0.91 7.91 6.94
C ALA A 64 1.83 6.82 6.36
N LEU A 65 1.61 5.59 6.77
CA LEU A 65 2.16 4.37 6.18
C LEU A 65 1.01 3.56 5.58
N ASN A 66 1.15 3.14 4.32
CA ASN A 66 0.22 2.17 3.75
C ASN A 66 0.69 0.75 4.06
N SER A 67 0.33 0.22 5.24
CA SER A 67 0.91 -1.02 5.76
C SER A 67 0.35 -2.30 5.12
N GLU A 68 -0.74 -2.19 4.35
CA GLU A 68 -1.22 -3.27 3.50
C GLU A 68 -1.76 -2.72 2.15
N THR A 69 -1.21 -3.26 1.08
CA THR A 69 -1.73 -3.12 -0.29
C THR A 69 -1.31 -4.34 -1.10
N GLY A 70 -2.08 -4.70 -2.11
CA GLY A 70 -1.79 -5.88 -2.91
C GLY A 70 -2.81 -6.11 -4.01
N GLY A 71 -2.54 -7.12 -4.81
CA GLY A 71 -3.40 -7.57 -5.90
C GLY A 71 -2.92 -8.90 -6.45
N GLY A 72 -3.66 -9.46 -7.41
CA GLY A 72 -3.23 -10.67 -8.08
C GLY A 72 -2.02 -10.46 -8.99
N ASN A 73 -1.40 -11.57 -9.40
CA ASN A 73 -0.27 -11.61 -10.33
C ASN A 73 -0.73 -11.43 -11.80
N THR A 74 -1.48 -10.35 -12.07
CA THR A 74 -2.20 -10.10 -13.32
C THR A 74 -1.78 -8.77 -13.96
N ALA A 75 -2.07 -8.59 -15.25
CA ALA A 75 -1.72 -7.37 -15.97
C ALA A 75 -2.49 -6.12 -15.45
N SER A 76 -3.73 -6.30 -15.00
CA SER A 76 -4.53 -5.22 -14.43
C SER A 76 -3.90 -4.69 -13.13
N CYS A 77 -3.46 -5.59 -12.26
CA CYS A 77 -2.80 -5.24 -11.01
C CYS A 77 -1.41 -4.63 -11.23
N GLN A 78 -0.63 -5.16 -12.17
CA GLN A 78 0.65 -4.53 -12.53
C GLN A 78 0.45 -3.07 -12.99
N LYS A 79 -0.57 -2.79 -13.80
CA LYS A 79 -0.88 -1.42 -14.21
C LYS A 79 -1.23 -0.53 -13.01
N TYR A 80 -2.26 -0.90 -12.26
CA TYR A 80 -2.83 -0.01 -11.24
C TYR A 80 -1.97 0.10 -9.97
N LEU A 81 -1.30 -0.99 -9.56
CA LEU A 81 -0.45 -0.95 -8.37
C LEU A 81 0.83 -0.17 -8.61
N CYS A 82 1.45 -0.30 -9.78
CA CYS A 82 2.59 0.52 -10.15
C CYS A 82 2.23 2.03 -10.17
N GLN A 83 1.03 2.38 -10.66
CA GLN A 83 0.52 3.77 -10.62
C GLN A 83 0.33 4.26 -9.18
N GLN A 84 -0.26 3.43 -8.31
CA GLN A 84 -0.42 3.73 -6.89
C GLN A 84 0.94 3.98 -6.21
N ILE A 85 1.90 3.06 -6.38
CA ILE A 85 3.24 3.15 -5.80
C ILE A 85 4.00 4.39 -6.30
N ASP A 86 3.92 4.69 -7.59
CA ASP A 86 4.51 5.91 -8.17
C ASP A 86 3.92 7.17 -7.54
N PHE A 87 2.60 7.21 -7.34
CA PHE A 87 1.95 8.33 -6.64
C PHE A 87 2.44 8.45 -5.19
N LEU A 88 2.52 7.36 -4.43
CA LEU A 88 3.02 7.39 -3.05
C LEU A 88 4.47 7.90 -2.98
N ASN A 89 5.34 7.43 -3.88
CA ASN A 89 6.74 7.88 -3.95
C ASN A 89 6.85 9.38 -4.27
N LYS A 90 6.01 9.90 -5.18
CA LYS A 90 5.95 11.33 -5.52
C LYS A 90 5.39 12.21 -4.39
N ASN A 91 4.73 11.61 -3.40
CA ASN A 91 4.16 12.28 -2.23
C ASN A 91 4.85 11.79 -0.93
N SER A 92 6.16 11.53 -1.02
CA SER A 92 6.98 10.97 0.07
C SER A 92 7.19 11.91 1.26
N ASP A 93 6.78 13.17 1.15
CA ASP A 93 6.71 14.10 2.28
C ASP A 93 5.67 13.66 3.33
N VAL A 94 4.57 13.03 2.89
CA VAL A 94 3.47 12.58 3.75
C VAL A 94 3.25 11.07 3.78
N PHE A 95 3.76 10.32 2.80
CA PHE A 95 3.73 8.86 2.83
C PHE A 95 5.12 8.30 3.13
N LEU A 96 5.25 7.63 4.28
CA LEU A 96 6.51 7.00 4.68
C LEU A 96 6.84 5.77 3.83
N GLY A 97 5.83 5.12 3.26
CA GLY A 97 6.02 3.98 2.39
C GLY A 97 4.75 3.16 2.21
N TYR A 98 4.98 1.95 1.71
CA TYR A 98 3.97 0.95 1.44
C TYR A 98 4.55 -0.43 1.76
N ILE A 99 3.68 -1.36 2.16
CA ILE A 99 4.04 -2.75 2.43
C ILE A 99 3.07 -3.64 1.64
N GLY A 100 3.64 -4.55 0.85
CA GLY A 100 2.89 -5.52 0.05
C GLY A 100 2.28 -6.63 0.90
N TRP A 101 1.06 -7.03 0.57
CA TRP A 101 0.37 -8.19 1.10
C TRP A 101 0.15 -9.19 -0.04
N SER A 102 0.73 -10.41 -0.03
CA SER A 102 1.51 -11.01 1.06
C SER A 102 2.59 -12.01 0.65
N ALA A 103 3.63 -12.10 1.46
CA ALA A 103 4.67 -13.13 1.37
C ALA A 103 4.64 -14.08 2.59
N GLY A 104 5.71 -14.83 2.83
CA GLY A 104 5.79 -15.77 3.95
C GLY A 104 5.24 -17.14 3.60
N ALA A 105 4.38 -17.71 4.46
CA ALA A 105 3.89 -19.09 4.34
C ALA A 105 2.65 -19.27 3.43
N PHE A 106 2.20 -18.20 2.76
CA PHE A 106 1.12 -18.30 1.78
C PHE A 106 1.53 -19.19 0.60
N SER A 107 0.54 -19.75 -0.08
CA SER A 107 0.79 -20.54 -1.28
C SER A 107 1.21 -19.62 -2.44
N PRO A 108 2.35 -19.85 -3.12
CA PRO A 108 2.71 -19.13 -4.33
C PRO A 108 1.78 -19.41 -5.52
N GLN A 109 1.02 -20.52 -5.48
CA GLN A 109 0.19 -20.97 -6.60
C GLN A 109 -1.30 -20.67 -6.40
N THR A 110 -1.78 -20.72 -5.16
CA THR A 110 -3.23 -20.74 -4.89
C THR A 110 -3.71 -19.58 -4.03
N TYR A 111 -2.81 -18.81 -3.41
CA TYR A 111 -3.22 -17.59 -2.72
C TYR A 111 -3.36 -16.44 -3.71
N GLU A 112 -4.50 -15.75 -3.67
CA GLU A 112 -4.91 -14.76 -4.67
C GLU A 112 -3.93 -13.60 -4.76
N LEU A 113 -3.40 -13.15 -3.62
CA LEU A 113 -2.50 -11.99 -3.48
C LEU A 113 -1.06 -12.41 -3.19
N SER A 114 -0.63 -13.58 -3.69
CA SER A 114 0.69 -14.11 -3.35
C SER A 114 1.85 -13.29 -3.92
N GLU A 115 2.72 -12.83 -3.02
CA GLU A 115 4.02 -12.21 -3.24
C GLU A 115 5.18 -13.15 -2.86
N VAL A 116 4.88 -14.41 -2.51
CA VAL A 116 5.87 -15.41 -2.12
C VAL A 116 6.79 -15.73 -3.31
N PRO A 117 8.12 -15.51 -3.20
CA PRO A 117 9.04 -15.86 -4.26
C PRO A 117 9.17 -17.38 -4.38
N THR A 118 9.35 -17.88 -5.60
CA THR A 118 9.57 -19.30 -5.88
C THR A 118 11.07 -19.59 -6.00
N LYS A 119 11.52 -20.71 -5.43
CA LYS A 119 12.92 -21.14 -5.52
C LYS A 119 13.10 -22.03 -6.76
N ASN A 120 13.88 -21.55 -7.73
CA ASN A 120 14.23 -22.28 -8.96
C ASN A 120 15.73 -22.60 -8.94
N GLY A 121 16.06 -23.83 -8.54
CA GLY A 121 17.44 -24.25 -8.29
C GLY A 121 18.09 -23.43 -7.17
N ASN A 122 19.17 -22.72 -7.52
CA ASN A 122 19.88 -21.82 -6.61
C ASN A 122 19.40 -20.35 -6.67
N SER A 123 18.36 -20.07 -7.46
CA SER A 123 17.83 -18.71 -7.63
C SER A 123 16.43 -18.55 -7.03
N TRP A 124 16.11 -17.35 -6.58
CA TRP A 124 14.76 -16.95 -6.22
C TRP A 124 14.14 -16.15 -7.35
N GLN A 125 12.87 -16.40 -7.64
CA GLN A 125 12.08 -15.66 -8.61
C GLN A 125 10.85 -15.08 -7.92
N ASP A 126 10.80 -13.74 -7.88
CA ASP A 126 9.65 -13.01 -7.37
C ASP A 126 8.39 -13.25 -8.21
N SER A 127 7.24 -13.05 -7.58
CA SER A 127 5.97 -13.03 -8.28
C SER A 127 5.92 -11.91 -9.34
N SER A 128 5.02 -12.02 -10.32
CA SER A 128 4.97 -11.08 -11.44
C SER A 128 4.66 -9.65 -10.97
N LEU A 129 3.81 -9.52 -9.94
CA LEU A 129 3.46 -8.23 -9.35
C LEU A 129 4.62 -7.61 -8.58
N VAL A 130 5.33 -8.40 -7.76
CA VAL A 130 6.51 -7.92 -7.01
C VAL A 130 7.59 -7.42 -7.95
N LYS A 131 7.90 -8.21 -8.99
CA LYS A 131 8.92 -7.85 -9.98
C LYS A 131 8.56 -6.57 -10.74
N ALA A 132 7.28 -6.35 -11.03
CA ALA A 132 6.83 -5.20 -11.81
C ALA A 132 6.75 -3.91 -10.97
N CYS A 133 6.21 -3.98 -9.75
CA CYS A 133 5.79 -2.79 -9.01
C CYS A 133 6.47 -2.58 -7.66
N PHE A 134 6.77 -3.65 -6.90
CA PHE A 134 7.36 -3.50 -5.56
C PHE A 134 8.88 -3.44 -5.58
N LYS A 135 9.53 -4.09 -6.54
CA LYS A 135 10.99 -4.11 -6.66
C LYS A 135 11.52 -2.70 -6.93
N LYS A 136 12.23 -2.14 -5.96
CA LYS A 136 12.98 -0.89 -6.14
C LYS A 136 14.26 -1.20 -6.94
N THR A 137 14.47 -0.49 -8.04
CA THR A 137 15.79 -0.44 -8.69
C THR A 137 16.73 0.36 -7.80
N ALA A 138 17.88 -0.25 -7.48
CA ALA A 138 18.99 0.41 -6.80
C ALA A 138 19.62 1.51 -7.67
#